data_AF-A0A165MXK3-F1
#
_entry.id   AF-A0A165MXK3-F1
#
_cell.length_a   1.000
_cell.length_b   1.000
_cell.length_c   1.000
_cell.angle_alpha   90.00
_cell.angle_beta   90.00
_cell.angle_gamma   90.00
#
_symmetry.space_group_name_H-M   'P 1'
#
loop_
_entity.id
_entity.type
_entity.pdbx_description
1 polymer ?
#
loop_
_entity_poly.entity_id
_entity_poly.type
_entity_poly.pdbx_seq_one_letter_code
_entity_poly.pdbx_strand_id
1 'polypeptide(L)'
;MNTELRPKKKKRNQSNYKALLLPLAVVLLLLGAVVWNNIVNETRLPHSDWSRSVSTPADSISAEPIALKKDNHYQIYTKQKNGLKVTTLDEKLNLITEKTENLPLDERGNFWTNGQQIAFVSNGELILYEEGKQTVLDKNVELLADSKTRFAYSKGNQVYVYDSESGKSRLIYSAKEKLSELTGHSESNSFIATVGEKVQMEAFYLQEKEGQYKAHSIIQYNKTPTDKIYNFRFAESKDQVHFLYTLYSSKQGTKSFKTYYGAAPSDQLTALSFNTVHFIESDLGYEMENPMYQQLNIENNQPVVLFSAKGPISAKKEAGNIYKATLKNKEWEASRISTTDNFSVYPLYIDEQTIGWLKAESVSDYRVFIASQDSDIKKESQSIGKQDVYNATFDALAASVVSLIAMTSAFIWVVPPVLFLGILYFVRIDVIEQEKPWAKWISIGLFIFTQLYVIQSLFNSTFYSLAPKYLTFSGSSLIVPVIVSAVALYVMQLAKNKDWGLFAQVSYFIGVTVLFELFIVGTYVY
;
A
#
# COMPACT_ATOMS: atom_id res chain seq x y z
N MET A 1 21.19 87.55 12.24
CA MET A 1 20.65 86.77 13.38
C MET A 1 19.90 85.59 12.77
N ASN A 2 20.61 84.49 12.52
CA ASN A 2 20.07 83.29 11.87
C ASN A 2 19.58 82.32 12.95
N THR A 3 18.28 82.07 12.98
CA THR A 3 17.67 81.04 13.82
C THR A 3 17.67 79.73 13.03
N GLU A 4 18.60 78.83 13.38
CA GLU A 4 18.63 77.46 12.87
C GLU A 4 17.37 76.68 13.30
N LEU A 5 16.57 76.27 12.32
CA LEU A 5 15.55 75.25 12.49
C LEU A 5 16.24 73.87 12.53
N ARG A 6 16.35 73.28 13.73
CA ARG A 6 16.77 71.87 13.88
C ARG A 6 15.72 70.94 13.24
N PRO A 7 16.12 70.02 12.35
CA PRO A 7 15.19 69.03 11.82
C PRO A 7 14.80 68.01 12.90
N LYS A 8 13.50 67.82 13.10
CA LYS A 8 12.93 66.73 13.92
C LYS A 8 13.45 65.40 13.38
N LYS A 9 14.24 64.68 14.19
CA LYS A 9 14.63 63.28 13.93
C LYS A 9 13.36 62.45 13.66
N LYS A 10 13.20 61.97 12.42
CA LYS A 10 12.29 60.88 12.06
C LYS A 10 12.59 59.72 13.00
N LYS A 11 11.67 59.40 13.94
CA LYS A 11 11.72 58.15 14.71
C LYS A 11 11.68 57.01 13.68
N ARG A 12 12.81 56.31 13.55
CA ARG A 12 12.94 55.07 12.78
C ARG A 12 11.85 54.12 13.27
N ASN A 13 10.96 53.67 12.38
CA ASN A 13 9.99 52.60 12.63
C ASN A 13 10.78 51.41 13.18
N GLN A 14 10.74 51.17 14.50
CA GLN A 14 11.22 49.93 15.07
C GLN A 14 10.23 48.87 14.61
N SER A 15 10.59 48.16 13.54
CA SER A 15 9.85 46.99 13.07
C SER A 15 9.60 46.06 14.26
N ASN A 16 8.34 45.85 14.61
CA ASN A 16 7.95 44.98 15.71
C ASN A 16 8.05 43.51 15.28
N TYR A 17 9.28 43.01 15.14
CA TYR A 17 9.57 41.65 14.69
C TYR A 17 8.88 40.59 15.56
N LYS A 18 8.55 40.89 16.83
CA LYS A 18 7.83 39.99 17.73
C LYS A 18 6.44 39.61 17.20
N ALA A 19 5.75 40.55 16.56
CA ALA A 19 4.42 40.31 16.00
C ALA A 19 4.42 39.30 14.85
N LEU A 20 5.56 39.13 14.17
CA LEU A 20 5.73 38.13 13.11
C LEU A 20 6.38 36.85 13.63
N LEU A 21 7.46 36.97 14.42
CA LEU A 21 8.27 35.84 14.86
C LEU A 21 7.55 34.94 15.87
N LEU A 22 6.70 35.50 16.75
CA LEU A 22 6.00 34.69 17.75
C LEU A 22 4.96 33.74 17.12
N PRO A 23 4.02 34.20 16.26
CA PRO A 23 3.14 33.29 15.54
C PRO A 23 3.92 32.28 14.68
N LEU A 24 4.98 32.73 14.00
CA LEU A 24 5.80 31.86 13.16
C LEU A 24 6.46 30.74 13.97
N ALA A 25 6.98 31.04 15.16
CA ALA A 25 7.57 30.04 16.05
C ALA A 25 6.54 28.98 16.47
N VAL A 26 5.31 29.40 16.81
CA VAL A 26 4.22 28.46 17.14
C VAL A 26 3.84 27.62 15.91
N VAL A 27 3.72 28.22 14.73
CA VAL A 27 3.42 27.48 13.49
C VAL A 27 4.51 26.44 13.19
N LEU A 28 5.79 26.79 13.34
CA LEU A 28 6.89 25.84 13.14
C LEU A 28 6.85 24.69 14.15
N LEU A 29 6.48 24.95 15.41
CA LEU A 29 6.28 23.90 16.41
C LEU A 29 5.11 22.97 16.03
N LEU A 30 4.00 23.54 15.57
CA LEU A 30 2.83 22.77 15.13
C LEU A 30 3.14 21.91 13.90
N LEU A 31 3.80 22.50 12.90
CA LEU A 31 4.25 21.77 11.72
C LEU A 31 5.22 20.64 12.12
N GLY A 32 6.17 20.91 13.02
CA GLY A 32 7.06 19.89 13.56
C GLY A 32 6.32 18.74 14.24
N ALA A 33 5.25 19.03 15.00
CA ALA A 33 4.41 18.00 15.60
C ALA A 33 3.65 17.17 14.56
N VAL A 34 3.12 17.79 13.50
CA VAL A 34 2.45 17.08 12.39
C VAL A 34 3.46 16.18 11.65
N VAL A 35 4.64 16.70 11.33
CA VAL A 35 5.72 15.92 10.71
C VAL A 35 6.10 14.74 11.59
N TRP A 36 6.26 14.96 12.89
CA TRP A 36 6.58 13.88 13.83
C TRP A 36 5.49 12.81 13.87
N ASN A 37 4.21 13.21 13.93
CA ASN A 37 3.10 12.26 13.87
C ASN A 37 3.10 11.45 12.55
N ASN A 38 3.40 12.10 11.43
CA ASN A 38 3.51 11.42 10.15
C ASN A 38 4.70 10.45 10.11
N ILE A 39 5.86 10.82 10.66
CA ILE A 39 7.02 9.91 10.80
C ILE A 39 6.64 8.69 11.63
N VAL A 40 5.94 8.90 12.76
CA VAL A 40 5.46 7.80 13.61
C VAL A 40 4.49 6.89 12.84
N ASN A 41 3.67 7.44 11.94
CA ASN A 41 2.77 6.64 11.12
C ASN A 41 3.50 5.87 10.01
N GLU A 42 4.47 6.50 9.33
CA GLU A 42 5.29 5.87 8.28
C GLU A 42 6.16 4.73 8.84
N THR A 43 6.60 4.85 10.11
CA THR A 43 7.45 3.85 10.81
C THR A 43 6.67 2.76 11.54
N ARG A 44 5.32 2.74 11.44
CA ARG A 44 4.51 1.64 11.98
C ARG A 44 4.68 0.37 11.17
N LEU A 45 4.60 -0.76 11.87
CA LEU A 45 4.51 -2.06 11.24
C LEU A 45 3.12 -2.20 10.56
N PRO A 46 3.02 -2.94 9.44
CA PRO A 46 1.75 -3.23 8.79
C PRO A 46 0.88 -4.17 9.62
N HIS A 47 1.51 -5.11 10.32
CA HIS A 47 0.92 -6.02 11.29
C HIS A 47 1.98 -6.36 12.34
N SER A 48 1.58 -6.79 13.54
CA SER A 48 2.51 -7.07 14.65
C SER A 48 3.58 -8.12 14.32
N ASP A 49 3.27 -9.05 13.43
CA ASP A 49 4.16 -10.14 13.03
C ASP A 49 5.14 -9.76 11.91
N TRP A 50 4.89 -8.72 11.13
CA TRP A 50 5.65 -8.41 9.92
C TRP A 50 6.49 -7.15 10.04
N SER A 51 7.67 -7.14 9.40
CA SER A 51 8.49 -5.94 9.21
C SER A 51 7.79 -4.93 8.29
N ARG A 52 8.29 -3.70 8.24
CA ARG A 52 7.98 -2.78 7.12
C ARG A 52 8.57 -3.34 5.82
N SER A 53 8.06 -2.86 4.69
CA SER A 53 8.60 -3.23 3.38
C SER A 53 10.05 -2.76 3.25
N VAL A 54 10.97 -3.69 3.01
CA VAL A 54 12.38 -3.44 2.71
C VAL A 54 12.55 -3.44 1.21
N SER A 55 13.08 -2.34 0.67
CA SER A 55 13.38 -2.24 -0.76
C SER A 55 14.67 -2.97 -1.07
N THR A 56 14.68 -3.75 -2.15
CA THR A 56 15.88 -4.43 -2.65
C THR A 56 16.36 -3.76 -3.95
N PRO A 57 17.63 -3.96 -4.34
CA PRO A 57 18.11 -3.48 -5.65
C PRO A 57 17.56 -4.29 -6.84
N ALA A 58 16.81 -5.37 -6.60
CA ALA A 58 16.22 -6.17 -7.66
C ALA A 58 15.06 -5.41 -8.33
N ASP A 59 15.24 -5.07 -9.60
CA ASP A 59 14.22 -4.52 -10.49
C ASP A 59 13.63 -5.62 -11.39
N SER A 60 12.47 -5.37 -11.99
CA SER A 60 11.78 -6.31 -12.86
C SER A 60 10.84 -5.58 -13.83
N ILE A 61 10.53 -6.20 -14.96
CA ILE A 61 9.28 -5.91 -15.69
C ILE A 61 8.07 -6.49 -14.93
N SER A 62 6.86 -6.26 -15.41
CA SER A 62 5.61 -6.81 -14.84
C SER A 62 5.48 -8.33 -15.09
N ALA A 63 6.30 -9.12 -14.40
CA ALA A 63 6.30 -10.57 -14.47
C ALA A 63 6.56 -11.17 -13.08
N GLU A 64 5.94 -12.32 -12.81
CA GLU A 64 6.10 -13.03 -11.53
C GLU A 64 7.59 -13.36 -11.27
N PRO A 65 8.17 -12.93 -10.14
CA PRO A 65 9.52 -13.32 -9.74
C PRO A 65 9.55 -14.76 -9.26
N ILE A 66 10.74 -15.37 -9.30
CA ILE A 66 11.02 -16.63 -8.61
C ILE A 66 12.06 -16.35 -7.53
N ALA A 67 11.85 -16.85 -6.31
CA ALA A 67 12.84 -16.79 -5.24
C ALA A 67 13.21 -18.19 -4.77
N LEU A 68 14.50 -18.38 -4.48
CA LEU A 68 15.05 -19.62 -3.94
C LEU A 68 15.91 -19.27 -2.72
N LYS A 69 15.85 -20.10 -1.67
CA LYS A 69 16.80 -20.05 -0.55
C LYS A 69 17.86 -21.13 -0.74
N LYS A 70 19.13 -20.73 -0.86
CA LYS A 70 20.27 -21.63 -1.04
C LYS A 70 21.45 -21.17 -0.22
N ASP A 71 22.05 -22.08 0.56
CA ASP A 71 23.25 -21.81 1.37
C ASP A 71 23.13 -20.55 2.25
N ASN A 72 21.97 -20.36 2.91
CA ASN A 72 21.61 -19.16 3.70
C ASN A 72 21.58 -17.84 2.92
N HIS A 73 21.44 -17.89 1.60
CA HIS A 73 21.22 -16.72 0.76
C HIS A 73 19.87 -16.81 0.03
N TYR A 74 19.26 -15.66 -0.18
CA TYR A 74 18.07 -15.53 -1.02
C TYR A 74 18.52 -15.19 -2.43
N GLN A 75 18.13 -16.00 -3.42
CA GLN A 75 18.34 -15.74 -4.83
C GLN A 75 17.00 -15.37 -5.46
N ILE A 76 16.90 -14.13 -5.94
CA ILE A 76 15.68 -13.59 -6.55
C ILE A 76 15.91 -13.42 -8.05
N TYR A 77 15.12 -14.13 -8.83
CA TYR A 77 15.13 -14.14 -10.28
C TYR A 77 14.02 -13.23 -10.80
N THR A 78 14.41 -12.13 -11.45
CA THR A 78 13.50 -11.15 -12.04
C THR A 78 13.69 -11.04 -13.54
N LYS A 79 12.60 -10.88 -14.28
CA LYS A 79 12.68 -10.68 -15.73
C LYS A 79 13.03 -9.23 -16.03
N GLN A 80 13.90 -9.07 -17.02
CA GLN A 80 14.25 -7.80 -17.63
C GLN A 80 13.80 -7.80 -19.08
N LYS A 81 13.78 -6.63 -19.72
CA LYS A 81 13.45 -6.51 -21.15
C LYS A 81 14.34 -7.39 -22.05
N ASN A 82 15.59 -7.61 -21.64
CA ASN A 82 16.60 -8.33 -22.43
C ASN A 82 17.18 -9.57 -21.72
N GLY A 83 16.46 -10.17 -20.77
CA GLY A 83 16.94 -11.38 -20.10
C GLY A 83 16.46 -11.55 -18.67
N LEU A 84 17.28 -12.23 -17.87
CA LEU A 84 16.99 -12.55 -16.48
C LEU A 84 18.03 -11.93 -15.57
N LYS A 85 17.60 -11.29 -14.50
CA LYS A 85 18.46 -10.75 -13.46
C LYS A 85 18.35 -11.62 -12.22
N VAL A 86 19.50 -11.99 -11.67
CA VAL A 86 19.64 -12.78 -10.44
C VAL A 86 20.24 -11.87 -9.38
N THR A 87 19.46 -11.61 -8.33
CA THR A 87 19.90 -10.81 -7.18
C THR A 87 20.07 -11.73 -5.99
N THR A 88 21.29 -11.80 -5.44
CA THR A 88 21.59 -12.62 -4.26
C THR A 88 21.69 -11.73 -3.03
N LEU A 89 20.88 -12.04 -2.01
CA LEU A 89 20.84 -11.33 -0.74
C LEU A 89 21.27 -12.24 0.41
N ASP A 90 21.86 -11.67 1.46
CA ASP A 90 22.06 -12.36 2.73
C ASP A 90 20.74 -12.49 3.52
N GLU A 91 20.77 -13.20 4.66
CA GLU A 91 19.58 -13.35 5.53
C GLU A 91 19.06 -12.03 6.08
N LYS A 92 19.89 -10.98 6.09
CA LYS A 92 19.53 -9.61 6.50
C LYS A 92 19.10 -8.73 5.33
N LEU A 93 18.88 -9.33 4.15
CA LEU A 93 18.45 -8.68 2.92
C LEU A 93 19.49 -7.71 2.32
N ASN A 94 20.77 -7.81 2.70
CA ASN A 94 21.84 -7.04 2.08
C ASN A 94 22.26 -7.68 0.75
N LEU A 95 22.56 -6.84 -0.24
CA LEU A 95 23.08 -7.29 -1.53
C LEU A 95 24.45 -7.94 -1.39
N ILE A 96 24.57 -9.20 -1.83
CA ILE A 96 25.84 -9.90 -1.99
C ILE A 96 26.33 -9.78 -3.42
N THR A 97 25.50 -10.18 -4.39
CA THR A 97 25.84 -10.15 -5.82
C THR A 97 24.62 -9.89 -6.69
N GLU A 98 24.88 -9.36 -7.89
CA GLU A 98 23.90 -9.17 -8.94
C GLU A 98 24.49 -9.68 -10.26
N LYS A 99 23.73 -10.50 -10.98
CA LYS A 99 24.13 -11.04 -12.29
C LYS A 99 22.97 -10.92 -13.28
N THR A 100 23.25 -10.45 -14.47
CA THR A 100 22.27 -10.43 -15.58
C THR A 100 22.68 -11.45 -16.63
N GLU A 101 21.76 -12.35 -16.94
CA GLU A 101 21.87 -13.33 -18.01
C GLU A 101 21.07 -12.83 -19.22
N ASN A 102 21.75 -12.59 -20.34
CA ASN A 102 21.10 -12.19 -21.58
C ASN A 102 20.46 -13.42 -22.23
N LEU A 103 19.19 -13.65 -21.91
CA LEU A 103 18.39 -14.76 -22.40
C LEU A 103 17.25 -14.21 -23.29
N PRO A 104 16.91 -14.87 -24.40
CA PRO A 104 15.80 -14.47 -25.26
C PRO A 104 14.47 -14.88 -24.61
N LEU A 105 14.18 -14.35 -23.42
CA LEU A 105 12.94 -14.63 -22.69
C LEU A 105 11.80 -13.81 -23.27
N ASP A 106 10.69 -14.48 -23.59
CA ASP A 106 9.44 -13.80 -23.88
C ASP A 106 8.98 -13.01 -22.64
N GLU A 107 8.64 -11.73 -22.79
CA GLU A 107 8.26 -10.85 -21.66
C GLU A 107 7.15 -11.47 -20.77
N ARG A 108 6.23 -12.21 -21.40
CA ARG A 108 5.11 -12.90 -20.76
C ARG A 108 5.30 -14.41 -20.58
N GLY A 109 6.40 -14.98 -21.09
CA GLY A 109 6.65 -16.42 -21.05
C GLY A 109 7.18 -16.85 -19.68
N ASN A 110 6.62 -17.90 -19.09
CA ASN A 110 7.12 -18.43 -17.81
C ASN A 110 8.54 -19.01 -17.97
N PHE A 111 9.25 -19.11 -16.85
CA PHE A 111 10.53 -19.83 -16.75
C PHE A 111 10.52 -20.67 -15.49
N TRP A 112 11.38 -21.68 -15.45
CA TRP A 112 11.64 -22.50 -14.27
C TRP A 112 13.14 -22.46 -13.96
N THR A 113 13.51 -22.53 -12.68
CA THR A 113 14.91 -22.64 -12.27
C THR A 113 15.06 -23.39 -10.94
N ASN A 114 16.16 -24.14 -10.82
CA ASN A 114 16.65 -24.73 -9.57
C ASN A 114 17.92 -24.03 -9.05
N GLY A 115 18.25 -22.86 -9.62
CA GLY A 115 19.45 -22.08 -9.32
C GLY A 115 20.72 -22.49 -10.07
N GLN A 116 20.73 -23.64 -10.75
CA GLN A 116 21.82 -24.07 -11.63
C GLN A 116 21.40 -24.03 -13.10
N GLN A 117 20.17 -24.47 -13.37
CA GLN A 117 19.56 -24.54 -14.68
C GLN A 117 18.39 -23.55 -14.77
N ILE A 118 18.16 -23.02 -15.96
CA ILE A 118 17.01 -22.19 -16.28
C ILE A 118 16.33 -22.76 -17.52
N ALA A 119 15.07 -23.16 -17.39
CA ALA A 119 14.25 -23.61 -18.50
C ALA A 119 13.23 -22.53 -18.89
N PHE A 120 13.11 -22.24 -20.18
CA PHE A 120 12.18 -21.22 -20.67
C PHE A 120 11.73 -21.51 -22.10
N VAL A 121 10.64 -20.86 -22.52
CA VAL A 121 10.13 -20.95 -23.89
C VAL A 121 10.47 -19.67 -24.65
N SER A 122 10.95 -19.81 -25.86
CA SER A 122 11.28 -18.72 -26.78
C SER A 122 10.95 -19.13 -28.21
N ASN A 123 10.10 -18.36 -28.90
CA ASN A 123 9.70 -18.65 -30.28
C ASN A 123 9.19 -20.10 -30.50
N GLY A 124 8.52 -20.67 -29.50
CA GLY A 124 8.02 -22.05 -29.53
C GLY A 124 9.07 -23.14 -29.30
N GLU A 125 10.31 -22.79 -28.96
CA GLU A 125 11.35 -23.74 -28.55
C GLU A 125 11.49 -23.72 -27.03
N LEU A 126 11.55 -24.91 -26.42
CA LEU A 126 11.89 -25.08 -25.01
C LEU A 126 13.41 -25.16 -24.88
N ILE A 127 14.00 -24.18 -24.19
CA ILE A 127 15.43 -24.01 -24.06
C ILE A 127 15.83 -24.24 -22.60
N LEU A 128 16.86 -25.05 -22.38
CA LEU A 128 17.56 -25.21 -21.12
C LEU A 128 18.88 -24.44 -21.17
N TYR A 129 19.06 -23.51 -20.23
CA TYR A 129 20.30 -22.78 -20.02
C TYR A 129 21.03 -23.30 -18.79
N GLU A 130 22.28 -23.72 -18.97
CA GLU A 130 23.15 -24.23 -17.92
C GLU A 130 24.60 -23.81 -18.24
N GLU A 131 25.30 -23.21 -17.28
CA GLU A 131 26.71 -22.83 -17.40
C GLU A 131 27.09 -22.06 -18.70
N GLY A 132 26.23 -21.13 -19.14
CA GLY A 132 26.49 -20.34 -20.35
C GLY A 132 26.10 -21.04 -21.67
N LYS A 133 25.59 -22.26 -21.63
CA LYS A 133 25.16 -23.03 -22.81
C LYS A 133 23.65 -23.13 -22.88
N GLN A 134 23.10 -22.94 -24.08
CA GLN A 134 21.68 -23.14 -24.37
C GLN A 134 21.48 -24.44 -25.15
N THR A 135 20.58 -25.29 -24.67
CA THR A 135 20.20 -26.55 -25.33
C THR A 135 18.70 -26.52 -25.61
N VAL A 136 18.32 -26.74 -26.87
CA VAL A 136 16.90 -26.91 -27.22
C VAL A 136 16.46 -28.31 -26.82
N LEU A 137 15.54 -28.40 -25.86
CA LEU A 137 14.99 -29.66 -25.36
C LEU A 137 13.83 -30.15 -26.23
N ASP A 138 12.98 -29.24 -26.71
CA ASP A 138 11.82 -29.59 -27.53
C ASP A 138 11.34 -28.38 -28.37
N LYS A 139 10.50 -28.64 -29.38
CA LYS A 139 9.93 -27.66 -30.29
C LYS A 139 8.41 -27.69 -30.29
N ASN A 140 7.80 -26.59 -30.74
CA ASN A 140 6.36 -26.33 -30.71
C ASN A 140 5.78 -26.35 -29.28
N VAL A 141 6.56 -25.86 -28.33
CA VAL A 141 6.16 -25.71 -26.93
C VAL A 141 5.42 -24.40 -26.75
N GLU A 142 4.29 -24.44 -26.06
CA GLU A 142 3.40 -23.29 -25.93
C GLU A 142 3.27 -22.79 -24.49
N LEU A 143 3.25 -23.71 -23.52
CA LEU A 143 3.12 -23.39 -22.10
C LEU A 143 4.24 -24.05 -21.31
N LEU A 144 4.64 -23.40 -20.21
CA LEU A 144 5.59 -23.88 -19.23
C LEU A 144 5.02 -23.65 -17.83
N ALA A 145 5.12 -24.67 -16.98
CA ALA A 145 4.77 -24.61 -15.57
C ALA A 145 5.94 -25.10 -14.71
N ASP A 146 6.22 -24.34 -13.66
CA ASP A 146 7.23 -24.60 -12.65
C ASP A 146 6.79 -25.66 -11.64
N SER A 147 7.74 -26.33 -11.02
CA SER A 147 7.48 -27.25 -9.91
C SER A 147 8.73 -27.37 -9.03
N LYS A 148 8.66 -28.17 -7.97
CA LYS A 148 9.74 -28.30 -6.98
C LYS A 148 11.08 -28.71 -7.56
N THR A 149 11.14 -29.81 -8.29
CA THR A 149 12.41 -30.35 -8.83
C THR A 149 12.44 -30.51 -10.35
N ARG A 150 11.30 -30.29 -10.99
CA ARG A 150 11.07 -30.52 -12.42
C ARG A 150 10.23 -29.39 -13.01
N PHE A 151 9.93 -29.47 -14.29
CA PHE A 151 8.95 -28.57 -14.91
C PHE A 151 8.08 -29.32 -15.90
N ALA A 152 6.86 -28.83 -16.11
CA ALA A 152 5.97 -29.33 -17.14
C ALA A 152 5.88 -28.35 -18.30
N TYR A 153 5.65 -28.88 -19.49
CA TYR A 153 5.43 -28.07 -20.67
C TYR A 153 4.36 -28.69 -21.57
N SER A 154 3.71 -27.87 -22.38
CA SER A 154 2.67 -28.34 -23.30
C SER A 154 3.08 -28.21 -24.76
N LYS A 155 2.61 -29.17 -25.56
CA LYS A 155 2.68 -29.15 -27.03
C LYS A 155 1.28 -29.43 -27.57
N GLY A 156 0.55 -28.38 -27.92
CA GLY A 156 -0.85 -28.48 -28.34
C GLY A 156 -1.76 -29.01 -27.23
N ASN A 157 -2.20 -30.27 -27.35
CA ASN A 157 -3.09 -30.94 -26.39
C ASN A 157 -2.36 -31.90 -25.43
N GLN A 158 -1.03 -31.97 -25.49
CA GLN A 158 -0.23 -32.91 -24.69
C GLN A 158 0.58 -32.17 -23.63
N VAL A 159 0.70 -32.77 -22.44
CA VAL A 159 1.54 -32.28 -21.34
C VAL A 159 2.68 -33.26 -21.10
N TYR A 160 3.88 -32.71 -21.09
CA TYR A 160 5.12 -33.42 -20.83
C TYR A 160 5.73 -32.90 -19.54
N VAL A 161 6.43 -33.77 -18.81
CA VAL A 161 7.27 -33.40 -17.67
C VAL A 161 8.72 -33.68 -18.04
N TYR A 162 9.58 -32.69 -17.84
CA TYR A 162 11.02 -32.84 -17.98
C TYR A 162 11.64 -33.07 -16.61
N ASP A 163 12.34 -34.19 -16.48
CA ASP A 163 13.09 -34.54 -15.29
C ASP A 163 14.55 -34.11 -15.46
N SER A 164 14.99 -33.16 -14.62
CA SER A 164 16.30 -32.52 -14.70
C SER A 164 17.47 -33.46 -14.38
N GLU A 165 17.23 -34.49 -13.56
CA GLU A 165 18.26 -35.47 -13.18
C GLU A 165 18.49 -36.49 -14.31
N SER A 166 17.41 -36.97 -14.93
CA SER A 166 17.49 -37.95 -16.02
C SER A 166 17.70 -37.31 -17.40
N GLY A 167 17.44 -36.01 -17.53
CA GLY A 167 17.51 -35.25 -18.78
C GLY A 167 16.45 -35.65 -19.81
N LYS A 168 15.34 -36.26 -19.38
CA LYS A 168 14.31 -36.83 -20.26
C LYS A 168 12.94 -36.24 -20.03
N SER A 169 12.21 -36.03 -21.13
CA SER A 169 10.79 -35.69 -21.10
C SER A 169 9.92 -36.94 -21.17
N ARG A 170 8.81 -36.93 -20.43
CA ARG A 170 7.78 -37.98 -20.47
C ARG A 170 6.39 -37.38 -20.65
N LEU A 171 5.57 -37.99 -21.50
CA LEU A 171 4.16 -37.61 -21.64
C LEU A 171 3.41 -38.02 -20.37
N ILE A 172 2.70 -37.07 -19.75
CA ILE A 172 1.95 -37.31 -18.50
C ILE A 172 0.44 -37.16 -18.68
N TYR A 173 0.01 -36.44 -19.73
CA TYR A 173 -1.40 -36.20 -20.00
C TYR A 173 -1.63 -35.82 -21.46
N SER A 174 -2.79 -36.22 -22.01
CA SER A 174 -3.24 -35.81 -23.33
C SER A 174 -4.72 -35.45 -23.26
N ALA A 175 -5.04 -34.22 -23.62
CA ALA A 175 -6.40 -33.71 -23.71
C ALA A 175 -7.00 -33.96 -25.09
N LYS A 176 -8.33 -33.78 -25.21
CA LYS A 176 -9.02 -33.76 -26.50
C LYS A 176 -8.83 -32.45 -27.27
N GLU A 177 -8.67 -31.36 -26.52
CA GLU A 177 -8.51 -30.01 -27.05
C GLU A 177 -7.16 -29.42 -26.63
N LYS A 178 -6.78 -28.31 -27.27
CA LYS A 178 -5.59 -27.53 -26.92
C LYS A 178 -5.70 -27.02 -25.47
N LEU A 179 -4.58 -27.03 -24.76
CA LEU A 179 -4.51 -26.43 -23.43
C LEU A 179 -4.56 -24.90 -23.52
N SER A 180 -5.24 -24.27 -22.57
CA SER A 180 -5.30 -22.82 -22.42
C SER A 180 -4.41 -22.31 -21.28
N GLU A 181 -4.19 -23.13 -20.26
CA GLU A 181 -3.34 -22.82 -19.10
C GLU A 181 -2.68 -24.11 -18.60
N LEU A 182 -1.44 -23.98 -18.12
CA LEU A 182 -0.70 -25.02 -17.42
C LEU A 182 -0.06 -24.35 -16.21
N THR A 183 -0.32 -24.88 -15.02
CA THR A 183 0.16 -24.29 -13.76
C THR A 183 0.76 -25.37 -12.88
N GLY A 184 1.83 -25.04 -12.17
CA GLY A 184 2.41 -25.90 -11.15
C GLY A 184 2.48 -25.18 -9.81
N HIS A 185 3.24 -25.74 -8.88
CA HIS A 185 3.44 -25.18 -7.55
C HIS A 185 4.87 -25.49 -7.10
N SER A 186 5.57 -24.50 -6.53
CA SER A 186 6.99 -24.60 -6.17
C SER A 186 7.31 -25.71 -5.15
N GLU A 187 6.34 -26.12 -4.34
CA GLU A 187 6.51 -27.22 -3.36
C GLU A 187 5.94 -28.58 -3.80
N SER A 188 5.36 -28.67 -5.00
CA SER A 188 4.77 -29.91 -5.51
C SER A 188 5.38 -30.31 -6.86
N ASN A 189 5.22 -31.59 -7.22
CA ASN A 189 5.53 -32.12 -8.56
C ASN A 189 4.26 -32.41 -9.38
N SER A 190 3.07 -32.07 -8.85
CA SER A 190 1.78 -32.13 -9.54
C SER A 190 1.56 -30.87 -10.38
N PHE A 191 0.55 -30.88 -11.25
CA PHE A 191 0.22 -29.75 -12.12
C PHE A 191 -1.30 -29.60 -12.29
N ILE A 192 -1.74 -28.43 -12.76
CA ILE A 192 -3.10 -28.23 -13.28
C ILE A 192 -3.00 -27.92 -14.78
N ALA A 193 -3.74 -28.69 -15.58
CA ALA A 193 -3.93 -28.44 -16.99
C ALA A 193 -5.37 -27.99 -17.24
N THR A 194 -5.54 -26.83 -17.87
CA THR A 194 -6.86 -26.30 -18.24
C THR A 194 -7.06 -26.45 -19.75
N VAL A 195 -8.22 -26.98 -20.15
CA VAL A 195 -8.61 -27.20 -21.54
C VAL A 195 -9.89 -26.44 -21.84
N GLY A 196 -10.07 -26.04 -23.09
CA GLY A 196 -11.31 -25.38 -23.53
C GLY A 196 -11.34 -23.88 -23.24
N GLU A 197 -11.21 -23.08 -24.31
CA GLU A 197 -11.19 -21.62 -24.20
C GLU A 197 -12.58 -21.00 -24.41
N LYS A 198 -13.40 -21.58 -25.31
CA LYS A 198 -14.58 -20.90 -25.90
C LYS A 198 -15.89 -21.06 -25.12
N VAL A 199 -16.41 -22.29 -25.00
CA VAL A 199 -17.79 -22.53 -24.50
C VAL A 199 -17.79 -23.38 -23.24
N GLN A 200 -16.96 -24.41 -23.22
CA GLN A 200 -16.73 -25.23 -22.03
C GLN A 200 -15.25 -25.13 -21.68
N MET A 201 -14.99 -25.09 -20.38
CA MET A 201 -13.66 -25.22 -19.83
C MET A 201 -13.67 -26.35 -18.81
N GLU A 202 -12.61 -27.12 -18.81
CA GLU A 202 -12.36 -28.15 -17.81
C GLU A 202 -10.94 -28.01 -17.30
N ALA A 203 -10.75 -28.12 -15.99
CA ALA A 203 -9.43 -28.17 -15.39
C ALA A 203 -9.17 -29.56 -14.82
N PHE A 204 -7.97 -30.05 -15.09
CA PHE A 204 -7.48 -31.35 -14.65
C PHE A 204 -6.31 -31.16 -13.72
N TYR A 205 -6.40 -31.72 -12.52
CA TYR A 205 -5.26 -31.84 -11.64
C TYR A 205 -4.51 -33.15 -11.96
N LEU A 206 -3.26 -33.00 -12.38
CA LEU A 206 -2.35 -34.06 -12.75
C LEU A 206 -1.54 -34.43 -11.51
N GLN A 207 -2.11 -35.33 -10.70
CA GLN A 207 -1.54 -35.75 -9.42
C GLN A 207 -0.30 -36.61 -9.64
N GLU A 208 0.82 -36.24 -9.03
CA GLU A 208 2.04 -37.06 -8.97
C GLU A 208 1.99 -38.02 -7.78
N LYS A 209 2.18 -39.32 -8.04
CA LYS A 209 2.38 -40.35 -7.01
C LYS A 209 3.43 -41.33 -7.48
N GLU A 210 4.53 -41.45 -6.73
CA GLU A 210 5.62 -42.41 -6.99
C GLU A 210 6.16 -42.33 -8.43
N GLY A 211 6.27 -41.11 -8.97
CA GLY A 211 6.72 -40.92 -10.34
C GLY A 211 5.68 -41.29 -11.40
N GLN A 212 4.42 -41.55 -11.08
CA GLN A 212 3.32 -41.67 -12.05
C GLN A 212 2.35 -40.51 -11.94
N TYR A 213 1.66 -40.20 -13.04
CA TYR A 213 0.67 -39.12 -13.07
C TYR A 213 -0.73 -39.68 -13.31
N LYS A 214 -1.68 -39.20 -12.51
CA LYS A 214 -3.11 -39.48 -12.69
C LYS A 214 -3.87 -38.17 -12.85
N ALA A 215 -4.64 -38.06 -13.92
CA ALA A 215 -5.48 -36.89 -14.17
C ALA A 215 -6.83 -37.01 -13.45
N HIS A 216 -7.19 -35.96 -12.72
CA HIS A 216 -8.46 -35.82 -12.02
C HIS A 216 -9.18 -34.57 -12.54
N SER A 217 -10.40 -34.70 -13.05
CA SER A 217 -11.23 -33.55 -13.40
C SER A 217 -11.68 -32.85 -12.13
N ILE A 218 -11.21 -31.62 -11.92
CA ILE A 218 -11.47 -30.85 -10.69
C ILE A 218 -12.63 -29.88 -10.87
N ILE A 219 -12.83 -29.32 -12.06
CA ILE A 219 -13.96 -28.45 -12.36
C ILE A 219 -14.29 -28.52 -13.85
N GLN A 220 -15.59 -28.50 -14.15
CA GLN A 220 -16.13 -28.25 -15.46
C GLN A 220 -17.03 -27.01 -15.40
N TYR A 221 -16.76 -26.02 -16.25
CA TYR A 221 -17.50 -24.77 -16.26
C TYR A 221 -17.98 -24.43 -17.68
N ASN A 222 -19.27 -24.14 -17.78
CA ASN A 222 -19.87 -23.62 -19.01
C ASN A 222 -19.74 -22.09 -18.99
N LYS A 223 -18.87 -21.55 -19.83
CA LYS A 223 -18.56 -20.12 -19.88
C LYS A 223 -19.69 -19.35 -20.54
N THR A 224 -20.02 -18.19 -19.99
CA THR A 224 -20.66 -17.15 -20.80
C THR A 224 -19.59 -16.39 -21.59
N PRO A 225 -19.91 -15.75 -22.73
CA PRO A 225 -18.91 -15.04 -23.55
C PRO A 225 -18.14 -13.93 -22.80
N THR A 226 -18.68 -13.45 -21.69
CA THR A 226 -18.08 -12.40 -20.85
C THR A 226 -17.27 -12.92 -19.67
N ASP A 227 -17.31 -14.23 -19.42
CA ASP A 227 -16.63 -14.86 -18.28
C ASP A 227 -15.29 -15.45 -18.72
N LYS A 228 -14.26 -15.20 -17.91
CA LYS A 228 -12.96 -15.85 -18.03
C LYS A 228 -12.60 -16.46 -16.68
N ILE A 229 -12.30 -17.75 -16.67
CA ILE A 229 -11.71 -18.42 -15.51
C ILE A 229 -10.23 -18.61 -15.81
N TYR A 230 -9.40 -18.29 -14.83
CA TYR A 230 -7.94 -18.35 -14.92
C TYR A 230 -7.34 -18.36 -13.51
N ASN A 231 -6.01 -18.36 -13.43
CA ASN A 231 -5.26 -18.30 -12.16
C ASN A 231 -5.57 -19.50 -11.27
N PHE A 232 -5.57 -20.69 -11.87
CA PHE A 232 -5.65 -21.91 -11.08
C PHE A 232 -4.42 -22.02 -10.20
N ARG A 233 -4.63 -22.30 -8.92
CA ARG A 233 -3.58 -22.54 -7.93
C ARG A 233 -3.97 -23.75 -7.11
N PHE A 234 -2.97 -24.50 -6.64
CA PHE A 234 -3.20 -25.61 -5.73
C PHE A 234 -2.10 -25.67 -4.70
N ALA A 235 -2.41 -26.29 -3.57
CA ALA A 235 -1.42 -26.66 -2.57
C ALA A 235 -1.78 -27.99 -1.93
N GLU A 236 -0.77 -28.78 -1.58
CA GLU A 236 -0.93 -30.13 -1.05
C GLU A 236 -0.60 -30.13 0.44
N SER A 237 -1.55 -30.60 1.26
CA SER A 237 -1.31 -30.96 2.65
C SER A 237 -1.23 -32.49 2.78
N LYS A 238 -0.94 -33.02 3.98
CA LYS A 238 -0.73 -34.48 4.14
C LYS A 238 -1.91 -35.32 3.64
N ASP A 239 -3.14 -34.84 3.88
CA ASP A 239 -4.36 -35.60 3.59
C ASP A 239 -5.26 -34.93 2.54
N GLN A 240 -5.03 -33.66 2.19
CA GLN A 240 -5.92 -32.89 1.33
C GLN A 240 -5.17 -32.13 0.23
N VAL A 241 -5.85 -31.94 -0.90
CA VAL A 241 -5.42 -31.02 -1.94
C VAL A 241 -6.38 -29.84 -1.94
N HIS A 242 -5.80 -28.65 -1.90
CA HIS A 242 -6.50 -27.38 -1.87
C HIS A 242 -6.39 -26.75 -3.25
N PHE A 243 -7.47 -26.13 -3.72
CA PHE A 243 -7.57 -25.52 -5.03
C PHE A 243 -8.15 -24.12 -4.92
N LEU A 244 -7.62 -23.22 -5.73
CA LEU A 244 -8.11 -21.85 -5.87
C LEU A 244 -8.16 -21.49 -7.36
N TYR A 245 -9.18 -20.74 -7.78
CA TYR A 245 -9.22 -20.13 -9.10
C TYR A 245 -9.95 -18.79 -9.07
N THR A 246 -9.75 -17.99 -10.11
CA THR A 246 -10.39 -16.68 -10.26
C THR A 246 -11.35 -16.67 -11.45
N LEU A 247 -12.59 -16.23 -11.20
CA LEU A 247 -13.58 -15.91 -12.22
C LEU A 247 -13.57 -14.40 -12.45
N TYR A 248 -13.12 -13.99 -13.64
CA TYR A 248 -13.37 -12.66 -14.18
C TYR A 248 -14.71 -12.65 -14.91
N SER A 249 -15.52 -11.62 -14.64
CA SER A 249 -16.75 -11.35 -15.39
C SER A 249 -16.82 -9.87 -15.72
N SER A 250 -17.25 -9.54 -16.94
CA SER A 250 -17.52 -8.17 -17.38
C SER A 250 -18.98 -8.04 -17.80
N LYS A 251 -19.82 -7.45 -16.94
CA LYS A 251 -21.24 -7.23 -17.21
C LYS A 251 -21.55 -5.75 -17.12
N GLN A 252 -22.17 -5.21 -18.17
CA GLN A 252 -22.58 -3.79 -18.25
C GLN A 252 -21.44 -2.79 -17.92
N GLY A 253 -20.21 -3.09 -18.35
CA GLY A 253 -19.03 -2.24 -18.13
C GLY A 253 -18.38 -2.39 -16.74
N THR A 254 -19.00 -3.15 -15.82
CA THR A 254 -18.41 -3.45 -14.51
C THR A 254 -17.58 -4.73 -14.59
N LYS A 255 -16.31 -4.65 -14.20
CA LYS A 255 -15.40 -5.79 -14.06
C LYS A 255 -15.48 -6.32 -12.64
N SER A 256 -15.58 -7.63 -12.49
CA SER A 256 -15.56 -8.32 -11.19
C SER A 256 -14.57 -9.47 -11.23
N PHE A 257 -13.76 -9.59 -10.18
CA PHE A 257 -12.83 -10.68 -9.96
C PHE A 257 -13.27 -11.43 -8.70
N LYS A 258 -13.77 -12.65 -8.86
CA LYS A 258 -14.21 -13.50 -7.74
C LYS A 258 -13.29 -14.70 -7.59
N THR A 259 -12.79 -14.89 -6.39
CA THR A 259 -11.98 -16.06 -6.04
C THR A 259 -12.88 -17.19 -5.55
N TYR A 260 -12.59 -18.40 -5.98
CA TYR A 260 -13.27 -19.62 -5.53
C TYR A 260 -12.25 -20.56 -4.92
N TYR A 261 -12.64 -21.24 -3.85
CA TYR A 261 -11.81 -22.19 -3.11
C TYR A 261 -12.54 -23.51 -2.94
N GLY A 262 -11.80 -24.60 -3.11
CA GLY A 262 -12.26 -25.96 -2.87
C GLY A 262 -11.14 -26.80 -2.29
N ALA A 263 -11.48 -27.79 -1.49
CA ALA A 263 -10.52 -28.76 -0.97
C ALA A 263 -11.15 -30.15 -0.99
N ALA A 264 -10.33 -31.17 -1.25
CA ALA A 264 -10.75 -32.56 -1.20
C ALA A 264 -9.63 -33.45 -0.68
N PRO A 265 -9.95 -34.62 -0.09
CA PRO A 265 -8.98 -35.64 0.22
C PRO A 265 -8.16 -36.04 -1.02
N SER A 266 -6.87 -36.31 -0.84
CA SER A 266 -5.93 -36.59 -1.95
C SER A 266 -6.24 -37.88 -2.72
N ASP A 267 -7.09 -38.75 -2.18
CA ASP A 267 -7.62 -39.97 -2.78
C ASP A 267 -9.03 -39.81 -3.41
N GLN A 268 -9.73 -38.71 -3.10
CA GLN A 268 -11.12 -38.44 -3.50
C GLN A 268 -11.26 -37.12 -4.29
N LEU A 269 -10.46 -36.97 -5.34
CA LEU A 269 -10.40 -35.75 -6.16
C LEU A 269 -11.48 -35.65 -7.25
N THR A 270 -12.61 -36.33 -7.09
CA THR A 270 -13.74 -36.31 -8.05
C THR A 270 -14.89 -35.47 -7.52
N ALA A 271 -15.45 -34.58 -8.36
CA ALA A 271 -16.60 -33.72 -8.03
C ALA A 271 -16.37 -32.73 -6.88
N LEU A 272 -15.26 -31.99 -6.95
CA LEU A 272 -14.95 -30.90 -6.02
C LEU A 272 -16.05 -29.83 -6.00
N SER A 273 -16.44 -29.41 -4.80
CA SER A 273 -17.29 -28.24 -4.60
C SER A 273 -16.41 -27.02 -4.32
N PHE A 274 -16.66 -25.96 -5.05
CA PHE A 274 -15.98 -24.68 -4.90
C PHE A 274 -16.93 -23.64 -4.31
N ASN A 275 -16.47 -22.94 -3.28
CA ASN A 275 -17.21 -21.85 -2.65
C ASN A 275 -16.52 -20.52 -2.95
N THR A 276 -17.33 -19.46 -3.09
CA THR A 276 -16.80 -18.11 -3.21
C THR A 276 -16.01 -17.75 -1.96
N VAL A 277 -14.83 -17.16 -2.16
CA VAL A 277 -13.97 -16.67 -1.08
C VAL A 277 -14.26 -15.20 -0.83
N HIS A 278 -14.52 -14.87 0.42
CA HIS A 278 -14.64 -13.50 0.93
C HIS A 278 -13.45 -13.25 1.85
N PHE A 279 -12.54 -12.37 1.44
CA PHE A 279 -11.38 -11.99 2.24
C PHE A 279 -11.76 -10.82 3.14
N ILE A 280 -11.70 -11.00 4.46
CA ILE A 280 -12.05 -9.98 5.45
C ILE A 280 -10.77 -9.44 6.08
N GLU A 281 -10.58 -8.13 6.07
CA GLU A 281 -9.41 -7.51 6.72
C GLU A 281 -9.51 -7.62 8.25
N SER A 282 -8.46 -8.14 8.90
CA SER A 282 -8.50 -8.55 10.30
C SER A 282 -8.70 -7.40 11.31
N ASP A 283 -8.22 -6.20 11.01
CA ASP A 283 -8.22 -5.07 11.94
C ASP A 283 -9.41 -4.13 11.73
N LEU A 284 -9.84 -3.96 10.48
CA LEU A 284 -10.86 -3.01 10.03
C LEU A 284 -12.19 -3.69 9.67
N GLY A 285 -12.20 -5.01 9.46
CA GLY A 285 -13.40 -5.82 9.25
C GLY A 285 -14.12 -5.59 7.91
N TYR A 286 -13.50 -4.91 6.95
CA TYR A 286 -14.08 -4.73 5.61
C TYR A 286 -13.75 -5.92 4.71
N GLU A 287 -14.65 -6.24 3.78
CA GLU A 287 -14.41 -7.23 2.74
C GLU A 287 -13.54 -6.64 1.61
N MET A 288 -12.47 -7.33 1.25
CA MET A 288 -11.58 -6.91 0.18
C MET A 288 -12.18 -7.21 -1.19
N GLU A 289 -12.28 -6.17 -2.02
CA GLU A 289 -12.77 -6.30 -3.37
C GLU A 289 -11.65 -6.63 -4.37
N ASN A 290 -11.99 -7.46 -5.35
CA ASN A 290 -11.15 -7.78 -6.52
C ASN A 290 -9.71 -8.22 -6.17
N PRO A 291 -9.54 -9.30 -5.37
CA PRO A 291 -8.22 -9.85 -5.12
C PRO A 291 -7.57 -10.32 -6.43
N MET A 292 -6.27 -10.10 -6.57
CA MET A 292 -5.46 -10.45 -7.75
C MET A 292 -4.14 -11.09 -7.35
N TYR A 293 -3.48 -11.75 -8.31
CA TYR A 293 -2.16 -12.37 -8.15
C TYR A 293 -2.13 -13.35 -6.97
N GLN A 294 -3.17 -14.18 -6.85
CA GLN A 294 -3.28 -15.13 -5.75
C GLN A 294 -2.19 -16.20 -5.85
N GLN A 295 -1.55 -16.51 -4.73
CA GLN A 295 -0.79 -17.73 -4.48
C GLN A 295 -1.46 -18.50 -3.34
N LEU A 296 -1.47 -19.82 -3.42
CA LEU A 296 -2.07 -20.70 -2.43
C LEU A 296 -0.97 -21.64 -1.92
N ASN A 297 -0.73 -21.64 -0.62
CA ASN A 297 0.27 -22.46 0.06
C ASN A 297 -0.34 -23.16 1.28
N ILE A 298 0.41 -24.09 1.88
CA ILE A 298 0.07 -24.71 3.17
C ILE A 298 1.06 -24.25 4.22
N GLU A 299 0.56 -23.72 5.34
CA GLU A 299 1.34 -23.44 6.55
C GLU A 299 0.68 -24.13 7.74
N ASN A 300 1.45 -24.85 8.55
CA ASN A 300 0.93 -25.58 9.71
C ASN A 300 -0.28 -26.48 9.37
N ASN A 301 -0.25 -27.11 8.19
CA ASN A 301 -1.33 -27.96 7.66
C ASN A 301 -2.68 -27.21 7.44
N GLN A 302 -2.63 -25.89 7.27
CA GLN A 302 -3.78 -25.04 6.94
C GLN A 302 -3.50 -24.28 5.63
N PRO A 303 -4.53 -24.05 4.80
CA PRO A 303 -4.36 -23.30 3.56
C PRO A 303 -4.19 -21.80 3.86
N VAL A 304 -3.23 -21.20 3.17
CA VAL A 304 -2.89 -19.78 3.28
C VAL A 304 -2.85 -19.19 1.88
N VAL A 305 -3.43 -18.01 1.71
CA VAL A 305 -3.47 -17.31 0.42
C VAL A 305 -2.70 -16.00 0.52
N LEU A 306 -1.70 -15.82 -0.34
CA LEU A 306 -1.12 -14.50 -0.59
C LEU A 306 -1.82 -13.86 -1.79
N PHE A 307 -2.10 -12.58 -1.72
CA PHE A 307 -2.74 -11.87 -2.82
C PHE A 307 -2.51 -10.37 -2.73
N SER A 308 -2.76 -9.69 -3.85
CA SER A 308 -2.83 -8.23 -3.90
C SER A 308 -4.29 -7.77 -3.94
N ALA A 309 -4.61 -6.74 -3.16
CA ALA A 309 -5.91 -6.07 -3.23
C ALA A 309 -5.76 -4.59 -2.88
N LYS A 310 -6.71 -3.77 -3.34
CA LYS A 310 -6.75 -2.36 -2.95
C LYS A 310 -7.20 -2.25 -1.49
N GLY A 311 -6.52 -1.44 -0.70
CA GLY A 311 -6.97 -1.10 0.65
C GLY A 311 -6.20 0.06 1.27
N PRO A 312 -6.63 0.53 2.45
CA PRO A 312 -6.00 1.65 3.13
C PRO A 312 -4.58 1.29 3.58
N ILE A 313 -3.62 2.17 3.28
CA ILE A 313 -2.30 2.19 3.93
C ILE A 313 -2.30 3.12 5.15
N SER A 314 -3.13 4.17 5.10
CA SER A 314 -3.45 5.09 6.18
C SER A 314 -4.88 5.59 6.00
N ALA A 315 -5.42 6.36 6.96
CA ALA A 315 -6.80 6.86 6.85
C ALA A 315 -7.06 7.84 5.69
N LYS A 316 -6.03 8.34 4.97
CA LYS A 316 -6.19 9.16 3.75
C LYS A 316 -5.65 8.52 2.47
N LYS A 317 -4.94 7.40 2.58
CA LYS A 317 -4.21 6.82 1.46
C LYS A 317 -4.61 5.38 1.28
N GLU A 318 -4.91 5.01 0.04
CA GLU A 318 -5.12 3.64 -0.39
C GLU A 318 -4.04 3.26 -1.40
N ALA A 319 -3.62 2.01 -1.39
CA ALA A 319 -2.71 1.45 -2.37
C ALA A 319 -3.13 0.01 -2.70
N GLY A 320 -2.52 -0.56 -3.74
CA GLY A 320 -2.56 -2.01 -3.95
C GLY A 320 -1.59 -2.66 -2.98
N ASN A 321 -2.12 -3.33 -1.96
CA ASN A 321 -1.36 -3.91 -0.87
C ASN A 321 -1.26 -5.42 -1.03
N ILE A 322 -0.22 -5.99 -0.43
CA ILE A 322 -0.07 -7.44 -0.25
C ILE A 322 -0.70 -7.85 1.06
N TYR A 323 -1.53 -8.88 1.00
CA TYR A 323 -2.19 -9.50 2.14
C TYR A 323 -1.89 -10.98 2.22
N LYS A 324 -1.91 -11.49 3.44
CA LYS A 324 -1.89 -12.92 3.75
C LYS A 324 -3.20 -13.28 4.42
N ALA A 325 -3.95 -14.18 3.81
CA ALA A 325 -5.19 -14.71 4.36
C ALA A 325 -5.03 -16.12 4.90
N THR A 326 -5.65 -16.36 6.04
CA THR A 326 -5.74 -17.67 6.68
C THR A 326 -7.20 -18.05 6.85
N LEU A 327 -7.51 -19.34 6.66
CA LEU A 327 -8.87 -19.84 6.85
C LEU A 327 -9.14 -20.10 8.34
N LYS A 328 -9.96 -19.26 8.97
CA LYS A 328 -10.41 -19.43 10.37
C LYS A 328 -11.93 -19.43 10.43
N ASN A 329 -12.53 -20.40 11.13
CA ASN A 329 -13.98 -20.50 11.30
C ASN A 329 -14.81 -20.43 9.99
N LYS A 330 -14.24 -20.93 8.88
CA LYS A 330 -14.80 -20.86 7.50
C LYS A 330 -14.77 -19.47 6.84
N GLU A 331 -14.12 -18.49 7.46
CA GLU A 331 -13.88 -17.17 6.90
C GLU A 331 -12.39 -16.99 6.60
N TRP A 332 -12.09 -16.24 5.53
CA TRP A 332 -10.71 -15.94 5.17
C TRP A 332 -10.32 -14.61 5.79
N GLU A 333 -9.65 -14.67 6.94
CA GLU A 333 -9.11 -13.49 7.61
C GLU A 333 -7.80 -13.10 6.97
N ALA A 334 -7.71 -11.86 6.47
CA ALA A 334 -6.58 -11.32 5.75
C ALA A 334 -5.90 -10.20 6.55
N SER A 335 -4.58 -10.29 6.70
CA SER A 335 -3.77 -9.25 7.35
C SER A 335 -2.79 -8.65 6.34
N ARG A 336 -2.62 -7.33 6.41
CA ARG A 336 -1.72 -6.60 5.50
C ARG A 336 -0.26 -6.92 5.83
N ILE A 337 0.53 -7.18 4.78
CA ILE A 337 1.99 -7.39 4.88
C ILE A 337 2.77 -6.19 4.36
N SER A 338 2.28 -5.51 3.32
CA SER A 338 3.02 -4.41 2.70
C SER A 338 2.78 -3.06 3.40
N THR A 339 3.81 -2.22 3.41
CA THR A 339 3.75 -0.76 3.72
C THR A 339 4.15 0.12 2.53
N THR A 340 4.05 -0.39 1.30
CA THR A 340 4.35 0.38 0.08
C THR A 340 3.24 1.37 -0.26
N ASP A 341 3.62 2.53 -0.81
CA ASP A 341 2.73 3.62 -1.19
C ASP A 341 2.16 3.52 -2.62
N ASN A 342 2.67 2.59 -3.44
CA ASN A 342 2.20 2.29 -4.79
C ASN A 342 1.62 0.87 -4.91
N PHE A 343 1.08 0.58 -6.09
CA PHE A 343 0.51 -0.70 -6.43
C PHE A 343 1.54 -1.84 -6.35
N SER A 344 1.26 -2.82 -5.49
CA SER A 344 2.05 -4.04 -5.30
C SER A 344 1.40 -5.24 -5.97
N VAL A 345 2.18 -6.08 -6.64
CA VAL A 345 1.74 -7.21 -7.46
C VAL A 345 2.66 -8.41 -7.30
N TYR A 346 2.20 -9.59 -7.73
CA TYR A 346 2.95 -10.85 -7.70
C TYR A 346 3.61 -11.12 -6.33
N PRO A 347 2.82 -11.27 -5.25
CA PRO A 347 3.38 -11.72 -3.99
C PRO A 347 3.96 -13.13 -4.16
N LEU A 348 5.10 -13.40 -3.54
CA LEU A 348 5.76 -14.69 -3.53
C LEU A 348 6.36 -15.03 -2.16
N TYR A 349 6.42 -16.32 -1.86
CA TYR A 349 7.22 -16.82 -0.75
C TYR A 349 8.69 -16.84 -1.14
N ILE A 350 9.54 -16.26 -0.30
CA ILE A 350 10.99 -16.45 -0.36
C ILE A 350 11.37 -17.60 0.58
N ASP A 351 10.78 -17.60 1.78
CA ASP A 351 10.74 -18.74 2.70
C ASP A 351 9.50 -18.65 3.61
N GLU A 352 9.40 -19.49 4.64
CA GLU A 352 8.25 -19.55 5.56
C GLU A 352 7.99 -18.23 6.33
N GLN A 353 9.03 -17.41 6.50
CA GLN A 353 8.96 -16.18 7.31
C GLN A 353 9.16 -14.91 6.47
N THR A 354 9.40 -15.05 5.17
CA THR A 354 9.81 -13.95 4.30
C THR A 354 9.00 -13.96 3.02
N ILE A 355 8.31 -12.85 2.76
CA ILE A 355 7.44 -12.66 1.60
C ILE A 355 8.00 -11.52 0.76
N GLY A 356 8.14 -11.78 -0.54
CA GLY A 356 8.52 -10.79 -1.55
C GLY A 356 7.33 -10.39 -2.42
N TRP A 357 7.43 -9.24 -3.08
CA TRP A 357 6.49 -8.82 -4.13
C TRP A 357 7.11 -7.74 -5.02
N LEU A 358 6.45 -7.43 -6.14
CA LEU A 358 6.83 -6.34 -7.01
C LEU A 358 6.02 -5.07 -6.70
N LYS A 359 6.70 -3.95 -6.41
CA LYS A 359 6.10 -2.61 -6.33
C LYS A 359 6.31 -1.89 -7.65
N ALA A 360 5.27 -1.25 -8.18
CA ALA A 360 5.40 -0.37 -9.35
C ALA A 360 6.21 0.90 -9.02
N GLU A 361 7.28 1.13 -9.78
CA GLU A 361 8.05 2.39 -9.80
C GLU A 361 7.61 3.26 -10.99
N SER A 362 7.23 2.64 -12.11
CA SER A 362 6.66 3.27 -13.30
C SER A 362 5.56 2.38 -13.91
N VAL A 363 5.03 2.75 -15.08
CA VAL A 363 4.07 1.91 -15.82
C VAL A 363 4.66 0.55 -16.22
N SER A 364 5.95 0.48 -16.52
CA SER A 364 6.61 -0.74 -17.00
C SER A 364 7.67 -1.30 -16.05
N ASP A 365 8.08 -0.53 -15.04
CA ASP A 365 9.24 -0.84 -14.21
C ASP A 365 8.79 -1.10 -12.77
N TYR A 366 9.26 -2.21 -12.23
CA TYR A 366 8.92 -2.70 -10.90
C TYR A 366 10.20 -2.93 -10.10
N ARG A 367 10.08 -2.89 -8.78
CA ARG A 367 11.13 -3.24 -7.85
C ARG A 367 10.65 -4.27 -6.85
N VAL A 368 11.51 -5.21 -6.49
CA VAL A 368 11.21 -6.23 -5.49
C VAL A 368 11.30 -5.59 -4.10
N PHE A 369 10.23 -5.74 -3.34
CA PHE A 369 10.15 -5.41 -1.93
C PHE A 369 9.95 -6.70 -1.14
N ILE A 370 10.45 -6.72 0.10
CA ILE A 370 10.41 -7.88 0.98
C ILE A 370 9.90 -7.45 2.36
N ALA A 371 9.12 -8.30 3.01
CA ALA A 371 8.84 -8.22 4.43
C ALA A 371 9.18 -9.56 5.10
N SER A 372 9.67 -9.50 6.34
CA SER A 372 10.05 -10.68 7.11
C SER A 372 9.44 -10.66 8.51
N GLN A 373 9.24 -11.84 9.07
CA GLN A 373 8.86 -12.05 10.47
C GLN A 373 10.06 -12.07 11.42
N ASP A 374 11.29 -12.06 10.88
CA ASP A 374 12.53 -12.01 11.67
C ASP A 374 12.59 -10.77 12.58
N SER A 375 12.98 -10.98 13.84
CA SER A 375 12.98 -9.92 14.85
C SER A 375 13.99 -8.80 14.60
N ASP A 376 15.15 -9.13 14.03
CA ASP A 376 16.19 -8.15 13.74
C ASP A 376 15.77 -7.29 12.54
N ILE A 377 15.25 -7.90 11.47
CA ILE A 377 14.70 -7.18 10.31
C ILE A 377 13.53 -6.30 10.72
N LYS A 378 12.61 -6.79 11.57
CA LYS A 378 11.49 -6.00 12.09
C LYS A 378 11.99 -4.75 12.81
N LYS A 379 12.93 -4.91 13.73
CA LYS A 379 13.48 -3.80 14.52
C LYS A 379 14.23 -2.80 13.64
N GLU A 380 15.02 -3.27 12.69
CA GLU A 380 15.75 -2.41 11.75
C GLU A 380 14.80 -1.64 10.83
N SER A 381 13.75 -2.31 10.34
CA SER A 381 12.76 -1.70 9.44
C SER A 381 12.01 -0.51 10.07
N GLN A 382 11.86 -0.48 11.40
CA GLN A 382 11.21 0.61 12.14
C GLN A 382 12.12 1.83 12.35
N SER A 383 13.41 1.74 11.99
CA SER A 383 14.30 2.89 12.06
C SER A 383 13.84 3.99 11.10
N ILE A 384 14.01 5.25 11.52
CA ILE A 384 13.61 6.41 10.72
C ILE A 384 14.56 6.55 9.54
N GLY A 385 14.08 6.27 8.34
CA GLY A 385 14.80 6.46 7.09
C GLY A 385 14.70 7.89 6.56
N LYS A 386 15.57 8.24 5.60
CA LYS A 386 15.48 9.52 4.87
C LYS A 386 14.16 9.67 4.12
N GLN A 387 13.66 8.57 3.54
CA GLN A 387 12.39 8.56 2.81
C GLN A 387 11.21 8.83 3.74
N ASP A 388 11.23 8.30 4.97
CA ASP A 388 10.18 8.51 5.97
C ASP A 388 10.06 9.99 6.32
N VAL A 389 11.19 10.66 6.54
CA VAL A 389 11.22 12.11 6.83
C VAL A 389 10.73 12.91 5.62
N TYR A 390 11.14 12.53 4.41
CA TYR A 390 10.71 13.19 3.18
C TYR A 390 9.19 13.06 2.98
N ASN A 391 8.66 11.83 3.02
CA ASN A 391 7.24 11.55 2.88
C ASN A 391 6.42 12.26 3.96
N ALA A 392 6.82 12.15 5.22
CA ALA A 392 6.13 12.78 6.34
C ALA A 392 6.10 14.31 6.24
N THR A 393 7.20 14.92 5.78
CA THR A 393 7.29 16.36 5.57
C THR A 393 6.43 16.81 4.40
N PHE A 394 6.48 16.08 3.29
CA PHE A 394 5.65 16.34 2.12
C PHE A 394 4.17 16.26 2.47
N ASP A 395 3.75 15.19 3.16
CA ASP A 395 2.38 15.00 3.62
C ASP A 395 1.93 16.11 4.57
N ALA A 396 2.80 16.55 5.50
CA ALA A 396 2.48 17.64 6.42
C ALA A 396 2.29 18.97 5.70
N LEU A 397 3.13 19.27 4.70
CA LEU A 397 3.01 20.47 3.88
C LEU A 397 1.76 20.41 2.99
N ALA A 398 1.51 19.27 2.34
CA ALA A 398 0.32 19.06 1.52
C ALA A 398 -0.96 19.21 2.37
N ALA A 399 -1.00 18.59 3.55
CA ALA A 399 -2.09 18.74 4.50
C ALA A 399 -2.28 20.20 4.88
N SER A 400 -1.21 20.96 5.14
CA SER A 400 -1.28 22.39 5.47
C SER A 400 -1.86 23.23 4.33
N VAL A 401 -1.55 22.91 3.07
CA VAL A 401 -2.14 23.58 1.89
C VAL A 401 -3.63 23.28 1.76
N VAL A 402 -4.02 22.00 1.90
CA VAL A 402 -5.44 21.61 1.89
C VAL A 402 -6.20 22.28 3.04
N SER A 403 -5.58 22.35 4.22
CA SER A 403 -6.11 23.03 5.41
C SER A 403 -6.38 24.49 5.13
N LEU A 404 -5.48 25.20 4.44
CA LEU A 404 -5.67 26.61 4.08
C LEU A 404 -6.93 26.80 3.23
N ILE A 405 -7.14 25.92 2.24
CA ILE A 405 -8.32 25.96 1.37
C ILE A 405 -9.58 25.71 2.20
N ALA A 406 -9.59 24.65 3.02
CA ALA A 406 -10.72 24.33 3.90
C ALA A 406 -11.06 25.49 4.86
N MET A 407 -10.04 26.12 5.44
CA MET A 407 -10.17 27.21 6.40
C MET A 407 -10.70 28.50 5.77
N THR A 408 -10.67 28.67 4.45
CA THR A 408 -11.38 29.81 3.83
C THR A 408 -12.89 29.74 4.05
N SER A 409 -13.44 28.55 4.30
CA SER A 409 -14.84 28.41 4.72
C SER A 409 -15.07 28.87 6.18
N ALA A 410 -14.00 29.02 6.97
CA ALA A 410 -14.03 29.51 8.35
C ALA A 410 -14.15 31.03 8.48
N PHE A 411 -14.14 31.81 7.38
CA PHE A 411 -14.30 33.28 7.43
C PHE A 411 -15.62 33.73 8.08
N ILE A 412 -16.62 32.84 8.15
CA ILE A 412 -17.89 33.07 8.85
C ILE A 412 -17.66 33.48 10.32
N TRP A 413 -16.61 32.99 10.97
CA TRP A 413 -16.37 33.21 12.41
C TRP A 413 -15.92 34.64 12.71
N VAL A 414 -15.38 35.32 11.69
CA VAL A 414 -14.89 36.70 11.75
C VAL A 414 -16.03 37.72 11.61
N VAL A 415 -17.19 37.30 11.11
CA VAL A 415 -18.30 38.22 10.81
C VAL A 415 -18.85 38.90 12.07
N PRO A 416 -19.20 38.20 13.17
CA PRO A 416 -19.74 38.86 14.36
C PRO A 416 -18.83 39.91 15.01
N PRO A 417 -17.52 39.68 15.25
CA PRO A 417 -16.66 40.70 15.83
C PRO A 417 -16.47 41.91 14.90
N VAL A 418 -16.40 41.69 13.58
CA VAL A 418 -16.28 42.79 12.60
C VAL A 418 -17.55 43.63 12.57
N LEU A 419 -18.73 43.02 12.53
CA LEU A 419 -20.00 43.72 12.57
C LEU A 419 -20.15 44.51 13.87
N PHE A 420 -19.83 43.92 15.02
CA PHE A 420 -19.89 44.60 16.31
C PHE A 420 -18.98 45.84 16.36
N LEU A 421 -17.72 45.71 15.93
CA LEU A 421 -16.80 46.85 15.90
C LEU A 421 -17.20 47.90 14.86
N GLY A 422 -17.72 47.48 13.70
CA GLY A 422 -18.26 48.38 12.69
C GLY A 422 -19.44 49.19 13.22
N ILE A 423 -20.41 48.54 13.88
CA ILE A 423 -21.55 49.22 14.51
C ILE A 423 -21.08 50.19 15.59
N LEU A 424 -20.13 49.79 16.45
CA LEU A 424 -19.57 50.69 17.46
C LEU A 424 -18.88 51.89 16.83
N TYR A 425 -18.17 51.71 15.72
CA TYR A 425 -17.53 52.82 15.01
C TYR A 425 -18.53 53.87 14.54
N PHE A 426 -19.71 53.46 14.05
CA PHE A 426 -20.76 54.38 13.61
C PHE A 426 -21.60 54.97 14.74
N VAL A 427 -21.93 54.18 15.77
CA VAL A 427 -22.89 54.57 16.83
C VAL A 427 -22.18 55.18 18.05
N ARG A 428 -20.96 54.74 18.34
CA ARG A 428 -20.20 55.06 19.58
C ARG A 428 -18.70 55.19 19.28
N ILE A 429 -18.34 56.13 18.42
CA ILE A 429 -16.93 56.37 18.03
C ILE A 429 -16.03 56.66 19.24
N ASP A 430 -16.59 57.24 20.30
CA ASP A 430 -15.94 57.48 21.59
C ASP A 430 -15.34 56.22 22.21
N VAL A 431 -15.98 55.08 22.02
CA VAL A 431 -15.54 53.78 22.56
C VAL A 431 -14.29 53.28 21.82
N ILE A 432 -14.22 53.54 20.51
CA ILE A 432 -13.12 53.12 19.65
C ILE A 432 -11.92 54.06 19.83
N GLU A 433 -12.12 55.38 19.78
CA GLU A 433 -11.05 56.38 19.92
C GLU A 433 -10.41 56.35 21.32
N GLN A 434 -11.20 56.09 22.36
CA GLN A 434 -10.68 55.96 23.73
C GLN A 434 -10.21 54.53 24.07
N GLU A 435 -10.21 53.62 23.09
CA GLU A 435 -9.77 52.23 23.20
C GLU A 435 -10.33 51.50 24.44
N LYS A 436 -11.63 51.64 24.69
CA LYS A 436 -12.24 51.09 25.91
C LYS A 436 -12.02 49.56 25.99
N PRO A 437 -11.42 49.03 27.08
CA PRO A 437 -11.04 47.62 27.15
C PRO A 437 -12.19 46.62 26.97
N TRP A 438 -13.40 46.98 27.39
CA TRP A 438 -14.57 46.11 27.30
C TRP A 438 -14.94 45.79 25.85
N ALA A 439 -14.81 46.74 24.92
CA ALA A 439 -15.16 46.52 23.51
C ALA A 439 -14.24 45.47 22.88
N LYS A 440 -12.95 45.48 23.21
CA LYS A 440 -12.00 44.44 22.81
C LYS A 440 -12.40 43.06 23.32
N TRP A 441 -12.72 42.94 24.61
CA TRP A 441 -13.04 41.65 25.22
C TRP A 441 -14.38 41.09 24.73
N ILE A 442 -15.37 41.95 24.45
CA ILE A 442 -16.63 41.52 23.81
C ILE A 442 -16.36 41.01 22.40
N SER A 443 -15.56 41.71 21.58
CA SER A 443 -15.21 41.22 20.24
C SER A 443 -14.50 39.87 20.28
N ILE A 444 -13.53 39.70 21.19
CA ILE A 444 -12.83 38.42 21.41
C ILE A 444 -13.82 37.33 21.83
N GLY A 445 -14.73 37.64 22.76
CA GLY A 445 -15.76 36.70 23.22
C GLY A 445 -16.72 36.28 22.10
N LEU A 446 -17.19 37.22 21.28
CA LEU A 446 -18.04 36.97 20.11
C LEU A 446 -17.34 36.05 19.09
N PHE A 447 -16.06 36.31 18.84
CA PHE A 447 -15.25 35.46 17.97
C PHE A 447 -15.15 34.03 18.52
N ILE A 448 -14.71 33.86 19.77
CA ILE A 448 -14.55 32.53 20.39
C ILE A 448 -15.89 31.77 20.41
N PHE A 449 -16.99 32.45 20.74
CA PHE A 449 -18.31 31.81 20.76
C PHE A 449 -18.72 31.30 19.36
N THR A 450 -18.49 32.10 18.33
CA THR A 450 -18.85 31.75 16.95
C THR A 450 -17.91 30.69 16.39
N GLN A 451 -16.61 30.79 16.68
CA GLN A 451 -15.59 29.78 16.40
C GLN A 451 -16.01 28.43 16.99
N LEU A 452 -16.33 28.39 18.29
CA LEU A 452 -16.75 27.15 18.97
C LEU A 452 -17.99 26.53 18.36
N TYR A 453 -18.93 27.33 17.89
CA TYR A 453 -20.13 26.83 17.21
C TYR A 453 -19.81 26.22 15.84
N VAL A 454 -19.06 26.91 14.99
CA VAL A 454 -18.85 26.48 13.60
C VAL A 454 -17.77 25.39 13.49
N ILE A 455 -16.73 25.46 14.32
CA ILE A 455 -15.62 24.50 14.28
C ILE A 455 -16.05 23.07 14.61
N GLN A 456 -17.20 22.87 15.27
CA GLN A 456 -17.74 21.53 15.54
C GLN A 456 -17.89 20.70 14.26
N SER A 457 -18.19 21.33 13.12
CA SER A 457 -18.30 20.62 11.84
C SER A 457 -16.98 20.05 11.32
N LEU A 458 -15.84 20.59 11.77
CA LEU A 458 -14.51 20.10 11.43
C LEU A 458 -14.09 18.90 12.28
N PHE A 459 -14.63 18.74 13.50
CA PHE A 459 -14.42 17.57 14.34
C PHE A 459 -15.33 16.40 13.92
N ASN A 460 -15.18 15.95 12.68
CA ASN A 460 -15.94 14.85 12.07
C ASN A 460 -15.21 13.50 12.26
N SER A 461 -15.80 12.41 11.73
CA SER A 461 -15.20 11.07 11.81
C SER A 461 -13.78 11.01 11.21
N THR A 462 -13.52 11.78 10.15
CA THR A 462 -12.20 11.91 9.51
C THR A 462 -11.18 12.51 10.48
N PHE A 463 -11.52 13.60 11.17
CA PHE A 463 -10.65 14.18 12.19
C PHE A 463 -10.31 13.16 13.29
N TYR A 464 -11.31 12.44 13.82
CA TYR A 464 -11.09 11.48 14.90
C TYR A 464 -10.32 10.22 14.48
N SER A 465 -10.31 9.86 13.19
CA SER A 465 -9.54 8.74 12.68
C SER A 465 -8.08 9.09 12.38
N LEU A 466 -7.81 10.36 12.05
CA LEU A 466 -6.50 10.82 11.58
C LEU A 466 -5.68 11.57 12.61
N ALA A 467 -6.36 12.36 13.45
CA ALA A 467 -5.68 13.17 14.43
C ALA A 467 -5.08 12.30 15.54
N PRO A 468 -3.90 12.68 16.06
CA PRO A 468 -3.26 11.95 17.15
C PRO A 468 -4.13 11.95 18.41
N LYS A 469 -3.92 10.93 19.27
CA LYS A 469 -4.71 10.72 20.50
C LYS A 469 -4.80 11.94 21.43
N TYR A 470 -3.78 12.80 21.42
CA TYR A 470 -3.78 14.02 22.23
C TYR A 470 -4.75 15.11 21.71
N LEU A 471 -5.29 14.98 20.50
CA LEU A 471 -6.32 15.87 19.93
C LEU A 471 -7.71 15.22 19.84
N THR A 472 -7.82 13.90 20.08
CA THR A 472 -9.06 13.11 19.86
C THR A 472 -9.71 12.60 21.14
N PHE A 473 -9.36 13.16 22.30
CA PHE A 473 -9.98 12.82 23.58
C PHE A 473 -11.43 13.34 23.67
N SER A 474 -12.23 12.76 24.57
CA SER A 474 -13.62 13.17 24.76
C SER A 474 -13.73 14.65 25.12
N GLY A 475 -14.52 15.41 24.35
CA GLY A 475 -14.66 16.87 24.51
C GLY A 475 -13.58 17.71 23.84
N SER A 476 -12.68 17.10 23.06
CA SER A 476 -11.61 17.83 22.36
C SER A 476 -12.13 18.90 21.40
N SER A 477 -13.31 18.71 20.82
CA SER A 477 -13.95 19.69 19.92
C SER A 477 -14.29 21.02 20.58
N LEU A 478 -14.33 21.10 21.91
CA LEU A 478 -14.50 22.34 22.67
C LEU A 478 -13.18 22.79 23.32
N ILE A 479 -12.42 21.84 23.87
CA ILE A 479 -11.22 22.14 24.65
C ILE A 479 -10.07 22.61 23.75
N VAL A 480 -9.86 21.98 22.59
CA VAL A 480 -8.76 22.33 21.68
C VAL A 480 -8.91 23.77 21.17
N PRO A 481 -10.06 24.19 20.60
CA PRO A 481 -10.23 25.58 20.14
C PRO A 481 -10.01 26.62 21.25
N VAL A 482 -10.48 26.35 22.47
CA VAL A 482 -10.28 27.25 23.63
C VAL A 482 -8.80 27.39 23.99
N ILE A 483 -8.04 26.27 24.01
CA ILE A 483 -6.60 26.31 24.25
C ILE A 483 -5.90 27.11 23.15
N VAL A 484 -6.28 26.91 21.88
CA VAL A 484 -5.71 27.65 20.75
C VAL A 484 -5.98 29.14 20.89
N SER A 485 -7.22 29.54 21.20
CA SER A 485 -7.56 30.93 21.49
C SER A 485 -6.76 31.49 22.68
N ALA A 486 -6.56 30.72 23.75
CA ALA A 486 -5.77 31.15 24.90
C ALA A 486 -4.28 31.40 24.52
N VAL A 487 -3.69 30.51 23.70
CA VAL A 487 -2.32 30.67 23.19
C VAL A 487 -2.23 31.87 22.25
N ALA A 488 -3.21 32.06 21.35
CA ALA A 488 -3.27 33.22 20.46
C ALA A 488 -3.42 34.54 21.24
N LEU A 489 -4.23 34.56 22.31
CA LEU A 489 -4.31 35.69 23.22
C LEU A 489 -2.96 35.98 23.89
N TYR A 490 -2.28 34.94 24.39
CA TYR A 490 -0.95 35.09 25.00
C TYR A 490 0.06 35.67 24.00
N VAL A 491 0.11 35.14 22.78
CA VAL A 491 0.94 35.66 21.68
C VAL A 491 0.62 37.12 21.39
N MET A 492 -0.66 37.50 21.28
CA MET A 492 -1.07 38.89 21.13
C MET A 492 -0.58 39.77 22.29
N GLN A 493 -0.69 39.32 23.54
CA GLN A 493 -0.25 40.11 24.71
C GLN A 493 1.26 40.37 24.71
N LEU A 494 2.06 39.43 24.19
CA LEU A 494 3.51 39.58 24.05
C LEU A 494 3.93 40.38 22.81
N ALA A 495 3.14 40.28 21.73
CA ALA A 495 3.40 40.94 20.46
C ALA A 495 2.93 42.39 20.42
N LYS A 496 1.88 42.75 21.16
CA LYS A 496 1.25 44.08 21.06
C LYS A 496 2.26 45.20 21.29
N ASN A 497 2.25 46.19 20.41
CA ASN A 497 2.97 47.45 20.61
C ASN A 497 2.00 48.50 21.17
N LYS A 498 2.52 49.56 21.79
CA LYS A 498 1.74 50.70 22.31
C LYS A 498 0.92 51.41 21.22
N ASP A 499 1.34 51.29 19.97
CA ASP A 499 0.70 51.93 18.82
C ASP A 499 -0.46 51.08 18.23
N TRP A 500 -0.75 49.90 18.79
CA TRP A 500 -1.83 49.05 18.29
C TRP A 500 -3.18 49.50 18.84
N GLY A 501 -3.98 50.13 17.97
CA GLY A 501 -5.37 50.43 18.28
C GLY A 501 -6.25 49.19 18.44
N LEU A 502 -7.49 49.40 18.89
CA LEU A 502 -8.44 48.32 19.22
C LEU A 502 -8.65 47.34 18.04
N PHE A 503 -8.87 47.86 16.83
CA PHE A 503 -9.02 47.05 15.62
C PHE A 503 -7.79 46.18 15.34
N ALA A 504 -6.58 46.75 15.47
CA ALA A 504 -5.34 46.01 15.22
C ALA A 504 -5.16 44.86 16.22
N GLN A 505 -5.48 45.07 17.51
CA GLN A 505 -5.41 44.02 18.52
C GLN A 505 -6.40 42.88 18.23
N VAL A 506 -7.67 43.21 17.97
CA VAL A 506 -8.72 42.21 17.69
C VAL A 506 -8.42 41.44 16.40
N SER A 507 -8.08 42.13 15.32
CA SER A 507 -7.75 41.48 14.04
C SER A 507 -6.51 40.61 14.13
N TYR A 508 -5.48 41.04 14.89
CA TYR A 508 -4.30 40.21 15.12
C TYR A 508 -4.64 38.93 15.89
N PHE A 509 -5.43 39.03 16.96
CA PHE A 509 -5.88 37.86 17.71
C PHE A 509 -6.67 36.88 16.83
N ILE A 510 -7.62 37.38 16.03
CA ILE A 510 -8.40 36.55 15.11
C ILE A 510 -7.48 35.87 14.09
N GLY A 511 -6.60 36.63 13.44
CA GLY A 511 -5.69 36.09 12.43
C GLY A 511 -4.75 35.03 12.99
N VAL A 512 -4.18 35.24 14.18
CA VAL A 512 -3.31 34.26 14.85
C VAL A 512 -4.10 33.02 15.28
N THR A 513 -5.33 33.17 15.78
CA THR A 513 -6.16 32.03 16.19
C THR A 513 -6.49 31.16 14.98
N VAL A 514 -6.99 31.76 13.89
CA VAL A 514 -7.29 31.05 12.64
C VAL A 514 -6.03 30.36 12.09
N LEU A 515 -4.89 31.04 12.13
CA LEU A 515 -3.62 30.47 11.69
C LEU A 515 -3.24 29.23 12.51
N PHE A 516 -3.38 29.25 13.83
CA PHE A 516 -3.04 28.10 14.67
C PHE A 516 -4.02 26.94 14.48
N GLU A 517 -5.31 27.23 14.36
CA GLU A 517 -6.31 26.19 14.10
C GLU A 517 -6.12 25.53 12.73
N LEU A 518 -5.55 26.23 11.76
CA LEU A 518 -5.26 25.67 10.43
C LEU A 518 -4.28 24.50 10.56
N PHE A 519 -3.22 24.69 11.37
CA PHE A 519 -2.21 23.66 11.57
C PHE A 519 -2.60 22.58 12.58
N ILE A 520 -3.45 22.89 13.56
CA ILE A 520 -3.89 21.92 14.60
C ILE A 520 -5.09 21.11 14.17
N VAL A 521 -6.12 21.76 13.64
CA VAL A 521 -7.38 21.12 13.26
C VAL A 521 -7.36 20.82 11.77
N GLY A 522 -7.15 21.85 10.94
CA GLY A 522 -7.27 21.73 9.48
C GLY A 522 -6.48 20.58 8.86
N THR A 523 -5.27 20.30 9.38
CA THR A 523 -4.36 19.26 8.86
C THR A 523 -4.96 17.84 8.92
N TYR A 524 -6.00 17.63 9.74
CA TYR A 524 -6.63 16.34 9.96
C TYR A 524 -8.08 16.24 9.46
N VAL A 525 -8.66 17.30 8.89
CA VAL A 525 -10.10 17.32 8.54
C VAL A 525 -10.40 16.82 7.12
N TYR A 526 -9.38 16.78 6.25
CA TYR A 526 -9.50 16.41 4.83
C TYR A 526 -8.40 15.46 4.38
#